data_AF-B7PF91-F1
#
_entry.id   AF-B7PF91-F1
#
_cell.length_a   1.000
_cell.length_b   1.000
_cell.length_c   1.000
_cell.angle_alpha   90.00
_cell.angle_beta   90.00
_cell.angle_gamma   90.00
#
_symmetry.space_group_name_H-M   'P 1'
#
loop_
_entity.id
_entity.type
_entity.pdbx_description
1 polymer ?
#
loop_
_entity_poly.entity_id
_entity_poly.type
_entity_poly.pdbx_seq_one_letter_code
_entity_poly.pdbx_strand_id
1 'polypeptide(L)'
;LSYLLMKNVYLDAFVMHDRSALEPVYVPGEPTSTRDRDYGSGRTVKDTRTSLDSHWRKLMGGQPLDSIRDYFGEKISFYFAWVGTFIASLVVPAVIGLGVFFFGVIEKNSGLLRTEDVNAIIYTVDVIKAAGDTFLTPFFAFTVCLWGTVFLEIWKRRQASLAHRWNVDHFSAEEPDRPQFYGSVAIRDPITGDLTWHYPMIRRLAKYCCSVGFFIMM
;
A
#
# COMPACT_ATOMS: atom_id res chain seq x y z
N LEU A 1 -14.46 18.04 15.04
CA LEU A 1 -13.00 18.03 15.30
C LEU A 1 -12.21 18.61 14.13
N SER A 2 -12.37 18.08 12.91
CA SER A 2 -11.62 18.52 11.71
C SER A 2 -11.70 20.02 11.43
N TYR A 3 -12.86 20.65 11.65
CA TYR A 3 -13.01 22.10 11.54
C TYR A 3 -12.18 22.89 12.56
N LEU A 4 -12.06 22.40 13.80
CA LEU A 4 -11.30 23.07 14.86
C LEU A 4 -9.79 22.97 14.61
N LEU A 5 -9.33 21.84 14.05
CA LEU A 5 -7.96 21.69 13.55
C LEU A 5 -7.68 22.68 12.41
N MET A 6 -8.59 22.78 11.43
CA MET A 6 -8.45 23.74 10.32
C MET A 6 -8.37 25.20 10.83
N LYS A 7 -9.10 25.54 11.90
CA LYS A 7 -9.08 26.87 12.52
C LYS A 7 -7.89 27.09 13.47
N ASN A 8 -6.94 26.16 13.55
CA ASN A 8 -5.81 26.20 14.47
C ASN A 8 -6.22 26.39 15.95
N VAL A 9 -7.43 25.93 16.32
CA VAL A 9 -7.88 25.89 17.72
C VAL A 9 -7.20 24.74 18.46
N TYR A 10 -6.98 23.64 17.76
CA TYR A 10 -6.16 22.52 18.19
C TYR A 10 -4.95 22.38 17.27
N LEU A 11 -3.80 21.98 17.83
CA LEU A 11 -2.59 21.71 17.06
C LEU A 11 -2.69 20.38 16.31
N ASP A 12 -3.12 19.32 17.01
CA ASP A 12 -3.25 17.98 16.44
C ASP A 12 -4.26 17.14 17.25
N ALA A 13 -4.75 16.07 16.65
CA ALA A 13 -5.57 15.06 17.30
C ALA A 13 -5.19 13.68 16.76
N PHE A 14 -4.51 12.89 17.59
CA PHE A 14 -4.06 11.54 17.26
C PHE A 14 -4.54 10.54 18.31
N VAL A 15 -4.69 9.29 17.87
CA VAL A 15 -5.00 8.17 18.76
C VAL A 15 -3.69 7.66 19.36
N MET A 16 -3.65 7.50 20.68
CA MET A 16 -2.50 6.91 21.35
C MET A 16 -2.43 5.42 21.09
N HIS A 17 -1.23 4.92 20.85
CA HIS A 17 -0.97 3.49 20.74
C HIS A 17 -1.07 2.80 22.10
N ASP A 18 -1.42 1.50 22.09
CA ASP A 18 -1.28 0.65 23.28
C ASP A 18 0.15 0.71 23.83
N ARG A 19 0.27 0.71 25.15
CA ARG A 19 1.57 0.70 25.82
C ARG A 19 2.30 -0.60 25.51
N SER A 20 3.60 -0.51 25.22
CA SER A 20 4.46 -1.67 25.03
C SER A 20 5.55 -1.73 26.09
N ALA A 21 5.92 -2.94 26.52
CA ALA A 21 7.04 -3.15 27.44
C ALA A 21 8.39 -2.65 26.88
N LEU A 22 8.51 -2.60 25.55
CA LEU A 22 9.70 -2.13 24.86
C LEU A 22 9.85 -0.59 24.84
N GLU A 23 8.81 0.15 25.23
CA GLU A 23 8.83 1.62 25.16
C GLU A 23 9.48 2.23 26.42
N PRO A 24 10.53 3.06 26.28
CA PRO A 24 11.19 3.67 27.43
C PRO A 24 10.24 4.68 28.09
N VAL A 25 9.98 4.50 29.38
CA VAL A 25 9.17 5.46 30.15
C VAL A 25 10.03 6.67 30.47
N TYR A 26 9.61 7.85 30.00
CA TYR A 26 10.23 9.11 30.40
C TYR A 26 9.79 9.46 31.83
N VAL A 27 10.75 9.44 32.76
CA VAL A 27 10.56 9.90 34.14
C VAL A 27 11.42 11.15 34.34
N PRO A 28 10.84 12.33 34.61
CA PRO A 28 11.61 13.55 34.81
C PRO A 28 12.64 13.38 35.94
N GLY A 29 13.92 13.62 35.64
CA GLY A 29 15.01 13.52 36.61
C GLY A 29 15.62 12.13 36.81
N GLU A 30 15.08 11.09 36.19
CA GLU A 30 15.72 9.77 36.10
C GLU A 30 16.31 9.57 34.68
N PRO A 31 17.47 8.90 34.55
CA PRO A 31 17.93 8.45 33.23
C PRO A 31 16.88 7.52 32.62
N THR A 32 16.61 7.69 31.33
CA THR A 32 15.67 6.87 30.58
C THR A 32 16.06 5.40 30.71
N SER A 33 15.31 4.67 31.52
CA SER A 33 15.57 3.27 31.83
C SER A 33 14.46 2.44 31.21
N THR A 34 14.81 1.51 30.33
CA THR A 34 13.92 0.48 29.78
C THR A 34 13.56 -0.61 30.81
N ARG A 35 13.74 -0.36 32.11
CA ARG A 35 13.37 -1.34 33.14
C ARG A 35 11.88 -1.65 33.03
N ASP A 36 11.60 -2.91 32.72
CA ASP A 36 10.32 -3.60 32.87
C ASP A 36 9.76 -3.33 34.28
N ARG A 37 9.08 -2.20 34.50
CA ARG A 37 8.29 -2.02 35.70
C ARG A 37 6.99 -2.80 35.46
N ASP A 38 6.98 -4.04 35.96
CA ASP A 38 5.78 -4.86 36.12
C ASP A 38 4.78 -4.06 36.97
N TYR A 39 3.79 -3.46 36.32
CA TYR A 39 2.73 -2.74 37.00
C TYR A 39 1.86 -3.78 37.69
N GLY A 40 2.06 -3.93 39.00
CA GLY A 40 1.26 -4.81 39.86
C GLY A 40 -0.25 -4.60 39.68
N SER A 41 -0.86 -5.49 38.92
CA SER A 41 -2.31 -5.73 38.85
C SER A 41 -2.51 -7.11 38.26
N GLY A 42 -3.26 -7.98 38.94
CA GLY A 42 -3.41 -9.41 38.68
C GLY A 42 -4.11 -9.81 37.37
N ARG A 43 -3.85 -9.12 36.26
CA ARG A 43 -4.17 -9.53 34.88
C ARG A 43 -3.00 -9.13 33.99
N THR A 44 -2.22 -10.10 33.52
CA THR A 44 -1.23 -9.91 32.46
C THR A 44 -1.97 -9.48 31.18
N VAL A 45 -2.10 -8.18 30.94
CA VAL A 45 -2.65 -7.67 29.68
C VAL A 45 -1.66 -8.02 28.58
N LYS A 46 -2.08 -8.84 27.62
CA LYS A 46 -1.24 -9.26 26.50
C LYS A 46 -0.89 -8.02 25.65
N ASP A 47 0.39 -7.69 25.54
CA ASP A 47 0.87 -6.59 24.70
C ASP A 47 0.60 -6.91 23.22
N THR A 48 -0.40 -6.22 22.66
CA THR A 48 -0.85 -6.33 21.27
C THR A 48 0.29 -5.96 20.30
N ARG A 49 1.08 -4.92 20.60
CA ARG A 49 2.18 -4.43 19.76
C ARG A 49 3.34 -5.41 19.71
N THR A 50 3.80 -5.89 20.86
CA THR A 50 4.91 -6.87 20.91
C THR A 50 4.50 -8.19 20.24
N SER A 51 3.25 -8.60 20.43
CA SER A 51 2.72 -9.78 19.75
C SER A 51 2.63 -9.56 18.22
N LEU A 52 2.21 -8.38 17.77
CA LEU A 52 2.14 -8.08 16.35
C LEU A 52 3.53 -8.03 15.71
N ASP A 53 4.48 -7.36 16.35
CA ASP A 53 5.87 -7.22 15.90
C ASP A 53 6.54 -8.59 15.73
N SER A 54 6.43 -9.48 16.73
CA SER A 54 7.03 -10.81 16.70
C SER A 54 6.45 -11.73 15.61
N HIS A 55 5.14 -11.64 15.32
CA HIS A 55 4.50 -12.46 14.28
C HIS A 55 4.74 -11.88 12.89
N TRP A 56 4.71 -10.55 12.74
CA TRP A 56 4.79 -9.88 11.45
C TRP A 56 6.22 -9.85 10.88
N ARG A 57 7.26 -9.81 11.72
CA ARG A 57 8.67 -9.84 11.26
C ARG A 57 9.10 -11.14 10.59
N LYS A 58 8.35 -12.21 10.75
CA LYS A 58 8.72 -13.53 10.22
C LYS A 58 8.55 -13.54 8.70
N LEU A 59 9.67 -13.53 7.97
CA LEU A 59 9.70 -13.52 6.50
C LEU A 59 8.93 -14.69 5.86
N MET A 60 8.98 -15.87 6.48
CA MET A 60 8.32 -17.10 6.01
C MET A 60 6.98 -17.38 6.72
N GLY A 61 6.56 -16.49 7.63
CA GLY A 61 5.25 -16.56 8.27
C GLY A 61 4.19 -15.91 7.36
N GLY A 62 3.03 -16.55 7.21
CA GLY A 62 1.90 -15.88 6.58
C GLY A 62 1.57 -14.57 7.31
N GLN A 63 1.16 -13.54 6.56
CA GLN A 63 0.88 -12.23 7.15
C GLN A 63 -0.33 -12.31 8.12
N PRO A 64 -0.19 -11.88 9.40
CA PRO A 64 -1.27 -11.94 10.38
C PRO A 64 -2.29 -10.81 10.17
N LEU A 65 -3.10 -10.93 9.11
CA LEU A 65 -4.02 -9.86 8.68
C LEU A 65 -5.07 -9.49 9.73
N ASP A 66 -5.58 -10.45 10.50
CA ASP A 66 -6.60 -10.18 11.52
C ASP A 66 -6.02 -9.39 12.71
N SER A 67 -4.77 -9.67 13.11
CA SER A 67 -4.10 -8.90 14.17
C SER A 67 -3.75 -7.47 13.73
N ILE A 68 -3.39 -7.29 12.45
CA ILE A 68 -3.20 -5.95 11.87
C ILE A 68 -4.54 -5.19 11.88
N ARG A 69 -5.65 -5.87 11.56
CA ARG A 69 -7.00 -5.29 11.59
C ARG A 69 -7.42 -4.86 12.96
N ASP A 70 -7.26 -5.74 13.95
CA ASP A 70 -7.69 -5.45 15.30
C ASP A 70 -6.89 -4.28 15.92
N TYR A 71 -5.67 -4.00 15.42
CA TYR A 71 -4.81 -2.91 15.91
C TYR A 71 -4.90 -1.61 15.10
N PHE A 72 -4.87 -1.68 13.77
CA PHE A 72 -4.82 -0.52 12.87
C PHE A 72 -6.15 -0.22 12.16
N GLY A 73 -7.13 -1.12 12.27
CA GLY A 73 -8.40 -1.04 11.55
C GLY A 73 -8.36 -1.65 10.15
N GLU A 74 -9.52 -1.68 9.51
CA GLU A 74 -9.79 -2.40 8.28
C GLU A 74 -9.12 -1.72 7.06
N LYS A 75 -9.07 -0.38 7.04
CA LYS A 75 -8.45 0.38 5.92
C LYS A 75 -6.98 0.01 5.73
N ILE A 76 -6.20 0.03 6.82
CA ILE A 76 -4.77 -0.31 6.80
C ILE A 76 -4.59 -1.80 6.51
N SER A 77 -5.50 -2.64 6.99
CA SER A 77 -5.44 -4.09 6.78
C SER A 77 -5.72 -4.50 5.35
N PHE A 78 -6.65 -3.84 4.66
CA PHE A 78 -6.86 -4.06 3.23
C PHE A 78 -5.64 -3.67 2.40
N TYR A 79 -4.96 -2.58 2.76
CA TYR A 79 -3.70 -2.22 2.12
C TYR A 79 -2.66 -3.33 2.28
N PHE A 80 -2.44 -3.82 3.49
CA PHE A 80 -1.48 -4.90 3.73
C PHE A 80 -1.88 -6.21 3.07
N ALA A 81 -3.17 -6.55 3.06
CA ALA A 81 -3.70 -7.71 2.35
C ALA A 81 -3.45 -7.62 0.84
N TRP A 82 -3.60 -6.43 0.25
CA TRP A 82 -3.30 -6.18 -1.16
C TRP A 82 -1.81 -6.37 -1.44
N VAL A 83 -0.96 -5.71 -0.67
CA VAL A 83 0.51 -5.79 -0.81
C VAL A 83 0.98 -7.23 -0.68
N GLY A 84 0.54 -7.97 0.35
CA GLY A 84 0.94 -9.35 0.55
C GLY A 84 0.52 -10.27 -0.60
N THR A 85 -0.69 -10.07 -1.13
CA THR A 85 -1.20 -10.86 -2.27
C THR A 85 -0.46 -10.51 -3.56
N PHE A 86 -0.11 -9.23 -3.76
CA PHE A 86 0.66 -8.77 -4.91
C PHE A 86 2.10 -9.30 -4.90
N ILE A 87 2.78 -9.25 -3.76
CA ILE A 87 4.14 -9.81 -3.62
C ILE A 87 4.11 -11.32 -3.85
N ALA A 88 3.11 -12.02 -3.31
CA ALA A 88 2.96 -13.46 -3.55
C ALA A 88 2.69 -13.78 -5.03
N SER A 89 1.89 -12.98 -5.73
CA SER A 89 1.59 -13.21 -7.16
C SER A 89 2.78 -12.87 -8.08
N LEU A 90 3.68 -11.97 -7.67
CA LEU A 90 4.89 -11.60 -8.42
C LEU A 90 5.90 -12.74 -8.58
N VAL A 91 5.84 -13.76 -7.73
CA VAL A 91 6.72 -14.95 -7.84
C VAL A 91 6.55 -15.62 -9.22
N VAL A 92 5.32 -15.66 -9.74
CA VAL A 92 5.02 -16.29 -11.04
C VAL A 92 5.72 -15.59 -12.22
N PRO A 93 5.50 -14.28 -12.49
CA PRO A 93 6.18 -13.59 -13.57
C PRO A 93 7.68 -13.45 -13.31
N ALA A 94 8.14 -13.42 -12.06
CA ALA A 94 9.57 -13.40 -11.75
C ALA A 94 10.27 -14.70 -12.18
N VAL A 95 9.69 -15.86 -11.89
CA VAL A 95 10.26 -17.16 -12.30
C VAL A 95 10.28 -17.29 -13.83
N ILE A 96 9.19 -16.90 -14.50
CA ILE A 96 9.10 -16.97 -15.97
C ILE A 96 10.09 -15.98 -16.61
N GLY A 97 10.14 -14.74 -16.13
CA GLY A 97 11.04 -13.70 -16.63
C GLY A 97 12.51 -14.06 -16.43
N LEU A 98 12.87 -14.65 -15.28
CA LEU A 98 14.20 -15.16 -15.00
C LEU A 98 14.57 -16.30 -15.97
N GLY A 99 13.63 -17.20 -16.28
CA GLY A 99 13.84 -18.26 -17.28
C GLY A 99 14.12 -17.70 -18.69
N VAL A 100 13.33 -16.72 -19.13
CA VAL A 100 13.53 -16.05 -20.44
C VAL A 100 14.84 -15.28 -20.49
N PHE A 101 15.21 -14.61 -19.39
CA PHE A 101 16.47 -13.88 -19.28
C PHE A 101 17.68 -14.82 -19.39
N PHE A 102 17.69 -15.94 -18.65
CA PHE A 102 18.79 -16.90 -18.73
C PHE A 102 18.90 -17.54 -20.11
N PHE A 103 17.77 -17.84 -20.75
CA PHE A 103 17.77 -18.32 -22.14
C PHE A 103 18.41 -17.31 -23.09
N GLY A 104 18.03 -16.03 -22.99
CA GLY A 104 18.62 -14.95 -23.80
C GLY A 104 20.12 -14.78 -23.55
N VAL A 105 20.58 -14.87 -22.30
CA VAL A 105 22.02 -14.79 -21.96
C VAL A 105 22.79 -15.95 -22.60
N ILE A 106 22.27 -17.19 -22.55
CA ILE A 106 22.93 -18.36 -23.14
C ILE A 106 23.01 -18.23 -24.67
N GLU A 107 21.91 -17.83 -25.32
CA GLU A 107 21.85 -17.67 -26.77
C GLU A 107 22.83 -16.60 -27.26
N LYS A 108 22.85 -15.41 -26.63
CA LYS A 108 23.73 -14.31 -27.03
C LYS A 108 25.19 -14.53 -26.65
N ASN A 109 25.49 -15.21 -25.54
CA ASN A 109 26.86 -15.59 -25.18
C ASN A 109 27.48 -16.46 -26.30
N SER A 110 26.72 -17.41 -26.84
CA SER A 110 27.20 -18.27 -27.94
C SER A 110 27.44 -17.51 -29.26
N GLY A 111 26.68 -16.45 -29.52
CA GLY A 111 26.79 -15.63 -30.73
C GLY A 111 27.84 -14.51 -30.67
N LEU A 112 28.12 -13.95 -29.49
CA LEU A 112 29.02 -12.81 -29.30
C LEU A 112 30.51 -13.18 -29.16
N LEU A 113 30.88 -14.47 -29.14
CA LEU A 113 32.27 -14.95 -29.11
C LEU A 113 33.14 -14.56 -30.32
N ARG A 114 32.61 -13.76 -31.27
CA ARG A 114 33.27 -13.44 -32.55
C ARG A 114 33.92 -12.06 -32.62
N THR A 115 33.85 -11.26 -31.55
CA THR A 115 34.44 -9.92 -31.47
C THR A 115 35.63 -9.95 -30.53
N GLU A 116 36.84 -10.12 -31.07
CA GLU A 116 38.05 -10.35 -30.29
C GLU A 116 38.65 -9.08 -29.63
N ASP A 117 38.07 -7.88 -29.86
CA ASP A 117 38.69 -6.59 -29.49
C ASP A 117 37.92 -5.73 -28.45
N VAL A 118 37.00 -6.30 -27.66
CA VAL A 118 36.17 -5.51 -26.70
C VAL A 118 36.52 -5.77 -25.23
N ASN A 119 36.60 -4.69 -24.44
CA ASN A 119 36.76 -4.76 -22.98
C ASN A 119 35.70 -5.70 -22.36
N ALA A 120 36.10 -6.56 -21.43
CA ALA A 120 35.22 -7.55 -20.79
C ALA A 120 33.95 -6.93 -20.17
N ILE A 121 34.06 -5.71 -19.63
CA ILE A 121 32.92 -4.97 -19.06
C ILE A 121 31.90 -4.61 -20.15
N ILE A 122 32.37 -4.11 -21.31
CA ILE A 122 31.52 -3.72 -22.44
C ILE A 122 30.79 -4.95 -22.99
N TYR A 123 31.50 -6.07 -23.14
CA TYR A 123 30.93 -7.36 -23.53
C TYR A 123 29.80 -7.79 -22.59
N THR A 124 30.00 -7.76 -21.26
CA THR A 124 28.96 -8.18 -20.32
C THR A 124 27.71 -7.29 -20.35
N VAL A 125 27.89 -5.98 -20.53
CA VAL A 125 26.77 -5.04 -20.64
C VAL A 125 26.00 -5.27 -21.95
N ASP A 126 26.69 -5.53 -23.05
CA ASP A 126 26.07 -5.78 -24.34
C ASP A 126 25.32 -7.11 -24.37
N VAL A 127 25.85 -8.16 -23.74
CA VAL A 127 25.14 -9.44 -23.57
C VAL A 127 23.87 -9.26 -22.75
N ILE A 128 23.91 -8.49 -21.65
CA ILE A 128 22.72 -8.26 -20.80
C ILE A 128 21.66 -7.46 -21.55
N LYS A 129 22.06 -6.43 -22.31
CA LYS A 129 21.12 -5.66 -23.14
C LYS A 129 20.52 -6.53 -24.25
N ALA A 130 21.35 -7.29 -24.95
CA ALA A 130 20.92 -8.16 -26.04
C ALA A 130 20.12 -9.37 -25.58
N ALA A 131 20.25 -9.81 -24.32
CA ALA A 131 19.46 -10.91 -23.75
C ALA A 131 17.95 -10.58 -23.73
N GLY A 132 17.60 -9.30 -23.64
CA GLY A 132 16.21 -8.82 -23.72
C GLY A 132 15.57 -9.01 -25.10
N ASP A 133 16.37 -9.07 -26.16
CA ASP A 133 15.90 -9.15 -27.55
C ASP A 133 15.99 -10.59 -28.08
N THR A 134 15.11 -11.43 -27.53
CA THR A 134 15.04 -12.86 -27.84
C THR A 134 13.65 -13.21 -28.41
N PHE A 135 13.55 -14.29 -29.19
CA PHE A 135 12.28 -14.77 -29.74
C PHE A 135 11.21 -15.04 -28.66
N LEU A 136 11.62 -15.30 -27.42
CA LEU A 136 10.74 -15.55 -26.27
C LEU A 136 10.16 -14.28 -25.63
N THR A 137 10.75 -13.11 -25.86
CA THR A 137 10.32 -11.82 -25.28
C THR A 137 8.86 -11.46 -25.57
N PRO A 138 8.31 -11.59 -26.79
CA PRO A 138 6.89 -11.32 -27.04
C PRO A 138 5.95 -12.29 -26.31
N PHE A 139 6.34 -13.56 -26.14
CA PHE A 139 5.56 -14.53 -25.36
C PHE A 139 5.55 -14.20 -23.86
N PHE A 140 6.68 -13.69 -23.35
CA PHE A 140 6.75 -13.16 -21.99
C PHE A 140 5.83 -11.95 -21.81
N ALA A 141 5.81 -11.01 -22.75
CA ALA A 141 4.91 -9.85 -22.70
C ALA A 141 3.44 -10.27 -22.63
N PHE A 142 3.02 -11.25 -23.45
CA PHE A 142 1.67 -11.82 -23.38
C PHE A 142 1.39 -12.45 -22.00
N THR A 143 2.37 -13.17 -21.45
CA THR A 143 2.26 -13.79 -20.12
C THR A 143 2.11 -12.75 -19.02
N VAL A 144 2.80 -11.62 -19.09
CA VAL A 144 2.67 -10.50 -18.13
C VAL A 144 1.28 -9.87 -18.22
N CYS A 145 0.76 -9.66 -19.43
CA CYS A 145 -0.61 -9.16 -19.62
C CYS A 145 -1.65 -10.13 -19.03
N LEU A 146 -1.50 -11.43 -19.27
CA LEU A 146 -2.39 -12.46 -18.72
C LEU A 146 -2.26 -12.55 -17.19
N TRP A 147 -1.05 -12.48 -16.65
CA TRP A 147 -0.81 -12.45 -15.21
C TRP A 147 -1.50 -11.25 -14.57
N GLY A 148 -1.43 -10.06 -15.17
CA GLY A 148 -2.06 -8.85 -14.66
C GLY A 148 -3.58 -8.97 -14.58
N THR A 149 -4.23 -9.51 -15.61
CA THR A 149 -5.69 -9.71 -15.61
C THR A 149 -6.12 -10.77 -14.58
N VAL A 150 -5.41 -11.90 -14.53
CA VAL A 150 -5.67 -12.97 -13.54
C VAL A 150 -5.47 -12.47 -12.12
N PHE A 151 -4.41 -11.70 -11.87
CA PHE A 151 -4.15 -11.10 -10.54
C PHE A 151 -5.30 -10.20 -10.09
N LEU A 152 -5.81 -9.33 -10.96
CA LEU A 152 -6.93 -8.46 -10.63
C LEU A 152 -8.21 -9.24 -10.30
N GLU A 153 -8.49 -10.34 -11.00
CA GLU A 153 -9.63 -11.22 -10.67
C GLU A 153 -9.45 -11.94 -9.33
N ILE A 154 -8.26 -12.47 -9.07
CA ILE A 154 -7.93 -13.10 -7.78
C ILE A 154 -8.06 -12.08 -6.64
N TRP A 155 -7.57 -10.85 -6.85
CA TRP A 155 -7.68 -9.78 -5.87
C TRP A 155 -9.14 -9.43 -5.58
N LYS A 156 -9.99 -9.26 -6.61
CA LYS A 156 -11.42 -8.99 -6.44
C LYS A 156 -12.11 -10.06 -5.58
N ARG A 157 -11.80 -11.35 -5.83
CA ARG A 157 -12.33 -12.47 -5.02
C ARG A 157 -11.83 -12.40 -3.58
N ARG A 158 -10.52 -12.19 -3.38
CA ARG A 158 -9.92 -12.10 -2.05
C ARG A 158 -10.43 -10.91 -1.25
N GLN A 159 -10.58 -9.76 -1.88
CA GLN A 159 -11.16 -8.56 -1.29
C GLN A 159 -12.59 -8.83 -0.81
N ALA A 160 -13.42 -9.50 -1.61
CA ALA A 160 -14.78 -9.86 -1.22
C ALA A 160 -14.79 -10.83 -0.03
N SER A 161 -13.92 -11.85 -0.03
CA SER A 161 -13.80 -12.79 1.10
C SER A 161 -13.36 -12.09 2.40
N LEU A 162 -12.41 -11.16 2.32
CA LEU A 162 -11.95 -10.39 3.48
C LEU A 162 -13.02 -9.40 3.96
N ALA A 163 -13.71 -8.71 3.05
CA ALA A 163 -14.80 -7.80 3.40
C ALA A 163 -15.93 -8.53 4.14
N HIS A 164 -16.31 -9.71 3.65
CA HIS A 164 -17.31 -10.55 4.32
C HIS A 164 -16.81 -11.06 5.68
N ARG A 165 -15.58 -11.59 5.75
CA ARG A 165 -14.98 -12.09 7.00
C ARG A 165 -14.84 -11.00 8.07
N TRP A 166 -14.62 -9.76 7.65
CA TRP A 166 -14.47 -8.61 8.53
C TRP A 166 -15.77 -7.84 8.74
N ASN A 167 -16.89 -8.31 8.19
CA ASN A 167 -18.21 -7.68 8.34
C ASN A 167 -18.23 -6.20 7.88
N VAL A 168 -17.53 -5.91 6.77
CA VAL A 168 -17.41 -4.58 6.15
C VAL A 168 -17.85 -4.58 4.68
N ASP A 169 -18.62 -5.57 4.27
CA ASP A 169 -19.19 -5.70 2.92
C ASP A 169 -20.26 -4.64 2.61
N HIS A 170 -21.08 -4.29 3.59
CA HIS A 170 -22.14 -3.28 3.48
C HIS A 170 -21.78 -1.92 4.10
N PHE A 171 -20.53 -1.74 4.51
CA PHE A 171 -20.11 -0.52 5.18
C PHE A 171 -19.80 0.59 4.16
N SER A 172 -20.69 1.57 4.06
CA SER A 172 -20.43 2.83 3.38
C SER A 172 -20.32 3.92 4.45
N ALA A 173 -19.10 4.24 4.88
CA ALA A 173 -18.89 5.40 5.74
C ALA A 173 -19.34 6.66 5.01
N GLU A 174 -20.28 7.40 5.59
CA GLU A 174 -20.58 8.75 5.14
C GLU A 174 -19.38 9.64 5.50
N GLU A 175 -18.55 9.95 4.50
CA GLU A 175 -17.39 10.81 4.69
C GLU A 175 -17.90 12.24 4.92
N PRO A 176 -17.61 12.86 6.07
CA PRO A 176 -18.06 14.22 6.33
C PRO A 176 -17.42 15.19 5.34
N ASP A 177 -18.13 16.27 5.03
CA ASP A 177 -17.60 17.32 4.17
C ASP A 177 -16.24 17.81 4.68
N ARG A 178 -15.30 17.95 3.74
CA ARG A 178 -13.97 18.47 4.05
C ARG A 178 -14.11 19.89 4.62
N PRO A 179 -13.46 20.23 5.75
CA PRO A 179 -13.61 21.55 6.36
C PRO A 179 -13.29 22.74 5.46
N GLN A 180 -12.42 22.54 4.46
CA GLN A 180 -12.03 23.58 3.49
C GLN A 180 -13.03 23.75 2.34
N PHE A 181 -14.02 22.85 2.24
CA PHE A 181 -15.01 22.91 1.17
C PHE A 181 -16.07 23.98 1.48
N TYR A 182 -16.24 24.90 0.54
CA TYR A 182 -17.30 25.90 0.57
C TYR A 182 -18.07 25.82 -0.75
N GLY A 183 -19.36 25.49 -0.66
CA GLY A 183 -20.27 25.52 -1.80
C GLY A 183 -20.68 26.95 -2.15
N SER A 184 -21.32 27.13 -3.31
CA SER A 184 -21.90 28.42 -3.71
C SER A 184 -23.42 28.47 -3.54
N VAL A 185 -24.06 27.31 -3.41
CA VAL A 185 -25.51 27.18 -3.27
C VAL A 185 -25.77 26.23 -2.11
N ALA A 186 -26.66 26.61 -1.20
CA ALA A 186 -27.15 25.71 -0.17
C ALA A 186 -28.39 24.96 -0.70
N ILE A 187 -28.37 23.64 -0.63
CA ILE A 187 -29.46 22.77 -1.08
C ILE A 187 -29.93 21.95 0.12
N ARG A 188 -31.25 21.76 0.24
CA ARG A 188 -31.82 20.89 1.25
C ARG A 188 -31.79 19.46 0.75
N ASP A 189 -31.16 18.58 1.52
CA ASP A 189 -31.14 17.15 1.20
C ASP A 189 -32.57 16.58 1.26
N PRO A 190 -33.05 15.87 0.21
CA PRO A 190 -34.39 15.29 0.18
C PRO A 190 -34.62 14.18 1.23
N ILE A 191 -33.58 13.54 1.76
CA ILE A 191 -33.69 12.41 2.69
C ILE A 191 -33.48 12.87 4.13
N THR A 192 -32.36 13.55 4.40
CA THR A 192 -32.01 14.01 5.76
C THR A 192 -32.72 15.31 6.14
N GLY A 193 -33.09 16.13 5.14
CA GLY A 193 -33.69 17.44 5.36
C GLY A 193 -32.70 18.52 5.80
N ASP A 194 -31.42 18.19 5.88
CA ASP A 194 -30.34 19.10 6.28
C ASP A 194 -29.95 20.02 5.13
N LEU A 195 -29.44 21.22 5.49
CA LEU A 195 -28.99 22.21 4.53
C LEU A 195 -27.50 21.98 4.24
N THR A 196 -27.19 21.43 3.08
CA THR A 196 -25.82 21.11 2.67
C THR A 196 -25.31 22.06 1.59
N TRP A 197 -24.00 22.31 1.59
CA TRP A 197 -23.36 23.18 0.61
C TRP A 197 -23.09 22.40 -0.67
N HIS A 198 -23.54 22.93 -1.81
CA HIS A 198 -23.33 22.31 -3.12
C HIS A 198 -22.55 23.24 -4.06
N TYR A 199 -21.69 22.64 -4.89
CA TYR A 199 -20.89 23.35 -5.89
C TYR A 199 -21.29 22.90 -7.31
N PRO A 200 -21.67 23.82 -8.22
CA PRO A 200 -22.22 23.46 -9.53
C PRO A 200 -21.19 22.78 -10.45
N MET A 201 -21.66 21.75 -11.17
CA MET A 201 -20.84 20.88 -12.03
C MET A 201 -20.04 21.64 -13.09
N ILE A 202 -20.64 22.63 -13.76
CA ILE A 202 -19.98 23.39 -14.84
C ILE A 202 -18.75 24.13 -14.31
N ARG A 203 -18.86 24.73 -13.11
CA ARG A 203 -17.72 25.41 -12.47
C ARG A 203 -16.67 24.41 -11.99
N ARG A 204 -17.10 23.23 -11.54
CA ARG A 204 -16.19 22.16 -11.13
C ARG A 204 -15.39 21.63 -12.32
N LEU A 205 -16.05 21.43 -13.45
CA LEU A 205 -15.42 20.99 -14.70
C LEU A 205 -14.39 22.01 -15.19
N ALA A 206 -14.71 23.31 -15.16
CA ALA A 206 -13.75 24.35 -15.53
C ALA A 206 -12.47 24.30 -14.66
N LYS A 207 -12.60 24.07 -13.34
CA LYS A 207 -11.45 23.85 -12.44
C LYS A 207 -10.65 22.60 -12.79
N TYR A 208 -11.33 21.50 -13.13
CA TYR A 208 -10.66 20.27 -13.57
C TYR A 208 -9.91 20.47 -14.89
N CYS A 209 -10.50 21.15 -15.88
CA CYS A 209 -9.82 21.48 -17.13
C CYS A 209 -8.56 22.34 -16.90
N CYS A 210 -8.63 23.32 -16.00
CA CYS A 210 -7.47 24.13 -15.63
C CYS A 210 -6.37 23.28 -14.95
N SER A 211 -6.75 22.40 -14.01
CA SER A 211 -5.81 21.48 -13.34
C SER A 211 -5.15 20.50 -14.31
N VAL A 212 -5.92 19.95 -15.26
CA VAL A 212 -5.41 19.04 -16.29
C VAL A 212 -4.50 19.79 -17.26
N GLY A 213 -4.87 21.01 -17.66
CA GLY A 213 -4.03 21.86 -18.52
C GLY A 213 -2.69 22.19 -17.86
N PHE A 214 -2.69 22.52 -16.56
CA PHE A 214 -1.45 22.71 -15.79
C PHE A 214 -0.59 21.46 -15.76
N PHE A 215 -1.19 20.29 -15.53
CA PHE A 215 -0.47 19.01 -15.53
C PHE A 215 0.13 18.66 -16.90
N ILE A 216 -0.54 19.00 -18.00
CA ILE A 216 -0.02 18.77 -19.36
C ILE A 216 1.12 19.74 -19.71
N MET A 217 1.14 20.93 -19.10
CA MET A 217 2.16 21.95 -19.33
C MET A 217 3.46 21.70 -18.56
N MET A 218 3.39 21.00 -17.41
CA MET A 218 4.57 20.53 -16.67
C MET A 218 5.22 19.33 -17.36
#